data_AF-A0A840F6H0-F1
#
_entry.id   AF-A0A840F6H0-F1
#
_cell.length_a   1.000
_cell.length_b   1.000
_cell.length_c   1.000
_cell.angle_alpha   90.00
_cell.angle_beta   90.00
_cell.angle_gamma   90.00
#
_symmetry.space_group_name_H-M   'P 1'
#
loop_
_entity.id
_entity.type
_entity.pdbx_description
1 polymer ?
#
loop_
_entity_poly.entity_id
_entity_poly.type
_entity_poly.pdbx_seq_one_letter_code
_entity_poly.pdbx_strand_id
1 'polypeptide(L)'
;MFALRRLGALQAPITPICGKREVSTAVTAVDAEFVLVPGIWNNIDYVALAGDLDLGDQAAPTVVEIGPTAPEADPDPALRAPQNAEEVTWVYFNSGCTGFPKGARHTDVPLLTTDRAFAGNGRVGENGDDVVATAFPVAHVGAIEFLLTAVCSRPIGTEPAFVQGRRRPVSTGAVPPDPQRHGCDSRS
;
A
#
# COMPACT_ATOMS: atom_id res chain seq x y z
N MET A 1 4.24 -5.29 8.58
CA MET A 1 4.07 -4.12 7.69
C MET A 1 2.76 -3.38 7.97
N PHE A 2 1.58 -3.88 7.56
CA PHE A 2 0.31 -3.17 7.80
C PHE A 2 -0.02 -2.93 9.29
N ALA A 3 0.29 -3.90 10.16
CA ALA A 3 0.15 -3.70 11.61
C ALA A 3 1.01 -2.53 12.13
N LEU A 4 2.25 -2.41 11.65
CA LEU A 4 3.17 -1.33 12.03
C LEU A 4 2.66 0.04 11.55
N ARG A 5 2.01 0.11 10.38
CA ARG A 5 1.32 1.34 9.97
C ARG A 5 0.20 1.74 10.93
N ARG A 6 -0.62 0.79 11.39
CA ARG A 6 -1.68 1.08 12.37
C ARG A 6 -1.12 1.54 13.72
N LEU A 7 0.13 1.18 14.04
CA LEU A 7 0.85 1.65 15.21
C LEU A 7 1.57 3.00 15.00
N GLY A 8 1.51 3.57 13.79
CA GLY A 8 2.22 4.81 13.47
C GLY A 8 3.74 4.65 13.35
N ALA A 9 4.25 3.42 13.25
CA ALA A 9 5.69 3.18 13.22
C ALA A 9 6.32 3.62 11.88
N LEU A 10 7.51 4.21 11.98
CA LEU A 10 8.46 4.30 10.87
C LEU A 10 8.99 2.89 10.58
N GLN A 11 8.85 2.43 9.34
CA GLN A 11 9.24 1.08 8.96
C GLN A 11 10.44 1.12 8.03
N ALA A 12 11.43 0.28 8.30
CA ALA A 12 12.61 0.14 7.47
C ALA A 12 12.90 -1.34 7.20
N PRO A 13 12.19 -1.96 6.22
CA PRO A 13 12.34 -3.39 5.99
C PRO A 13 13.70 -3.68 5.37
N ILE A 14 14.36 -4.74 5.83
CA ILE A 14 15.71 -5.13 5.40
C ILE A 14 15.63 -6.51 4.76
N THR A 15 16.31 -6.70 3.63
CA THR A 15 16.32 -7.98 2.93
C THR A 15 17.10 -9.01 3.75
N PRO A 16 16.64 -10.26 3.92
CA PRO A 16 17.36 -11.30 4.66
C PRO A 16 18.76 -11.65 4.14
N ILE A 17 19.12 -11.24 2.91
CA ILE A 17 20.46 -11.41 2.33
C ILE A 17 21.47 -10.40 2.90
N CYS A 18 21.01 -9.32 3.53
CA CYS A 18 21.87 -8.33 4.15
C CYS A 18 22.59 -8.97 5.36
N GLY A 19 23.90 -8.80 5.42
CA GLY A 19 24.71 -9.22 6.55
C GLY A 19 24.74 -8.19 7.67
N LYS A 20 25.44 -8.53 8.76
CA LYS A 20 25.58 -7.70 9.96
C LYS A 20 25.94 -6.24 9.66
N ARG A 21 26.86 -5.99 8.72
CA ARG A 21 27.28 -4.63 8.36
C ARG A 21 26.15 -3.79 7.78
N GLU A 22 25.41 -4.35 6.81
CA GLU A 22 24.30 -3.63 6.19
C GLU A 22 23.16 -3.42 7.17
N VAL A 23 22.85 -4.43 8.00
CA VAL A 23 21.82 -4.33 9.04
C VAL A 23 22.19 -3.26 10.07
N SER A 24 23.45 -3.24 10.54
CA SER A 24 23.93 -2.23 11.49
C SER A 24 23.76 -0.82 10.93
N THR A 25 24.15 -0.63 9.66
CA THR A 25 23.98 0.68 9.01
C THR A 25 22.51 1.08 8.90
N ALA A 26 21.63 0.14 8.54
CA ALA A 26 20.21 0.41 8.39
C ALA A 26 19.56 0.78 9.74
N VAL A 27 19.86 0.03 10.80
CA VAL A 27 19.40 0.29 12.17
C VAL A 27 19.88 1.65 12.66
N THR A 28 21.17 1.96 12.47
CA THR A 28 21.74 3.26 12.84
C THR A 28 21.12 4.42 12.06
N ALA A 29 20.88 4.25 10.75
CA ALA A 29 20.37 5.31 9.89
C ALA A 29 18.93 5.74 10.21
N VAL A 30 18.13 4.86 10.82
CA VAL A 30 16.75 5.16 11.25
C VAL A 30 16.59 5.31 12.75
N ASP A 31 17.69 5.19 13.51
CA ASP A 31 17.68 5.22 14.98
C ASP A 31 16.63 4.26 15.56
N ALA A 32 16.69 2.99 15.11
CA ALA A 32 15.60 2.05 15.38
C ALA A 32 15.47 1.76 16.88
N GLU A 33 14.24 1.85 17.40
CA GLU A 33 13.92 1.43 18.76
C GLU A 33 13.69 -0.09 18.84
N PHE A 34 13.18 -0.69 17.77
CA PHE A 34 12.84 -2.10 17.67
C PHE A 34 13.42 -2.75 16.41
N VAL A 35 13.91 -3.99 16.55
CA VAL A 35 14.29 -4.84 15.42
C VAL A 35 13.46 -6.12 15.47
N LEU A 36 12.58 -6.29 14.48
CA LEU A 36 11.71 -7.45 14.37
C LEU A 36 12.40 -8.55 13.56
N VAL A 37 12.54 -9.75 14.12
CA VAL A 37 13.26 -10.87 13.50
C VAL A 37 12.41 -12.14 13.45
N PRO A 38 12.62 -13.02 12.46
CA PRO A 38 11.87 -14.27 12.34
C PRO A 38 12.32 -15.36 13.32
N GLY A 39 13.34 -15.11 14.16
CA GLY A 39 14.02 -16.15 14.94
C GLY A 39 15.11 -16.83 14.12
N ILE A 40 15.10 -18.17 14.08
CA ILE A 40 16.01 -18.94 13.23
C ILE A 40 15.32 -19.22 11.89
N TRP A 41 15.94 -18.77 10.79
CA TRP A 41 15.42 -19.02 9.45
C TRP A 41 16.56 -19.27 8.46
N ASN A 42 16.38 -20.26 7.58
CA ASN A 42 17.39 -20.66 6.59
C ASN A 42 18.80 -20.88 7.19
N ASN A 43 18.87 -21.53 8.36
CA ASN A 43 20.09 -21.77 9.15
C ASN A 43 20.82 -20.50 9.65
N ILE A 44 20.14 -19.36 9.69
CA ILE A 44 20.65 -18.11 10.25
C ILE A 44 19.86 -17.78 11.52
N ASP A 45 20.58 -17.54 12.61
CA ASP A 45 20.02 -17.00 13.85
C ASP A 45 19.95 -15.47 13.77
N TYR A 46 18.76 -14.95 13.44
CA TYR A 46 18.56 -13.51 13.32
C TYR A 46 18.50 -12.79 14.67
N VAL A 47 18.22 -13.51 15.77
CA VAL A 47 18.24 -12.94 17.12
C VAL A 47 19.69 -12.66 17.53
N ALA A 48 20.58 -13.64 17.33
CA ALA A 48 22.01 -13.46 17.55
C ALA A 48 22.59 -12.37 16.63
N LEU A 49 22.23 -12.36 15.33
CA LEU A 49 22.67 -11.32 14.40
C LEU A 49 22.25 -9.92 14.86
N ALA A 50 21.01 -9.75 15.32
CA ALA A 50 20.50 -8.46 15.79
C ALA A 50 21.10 -8.04 17.14
N GLY A 51 21.45 -8.99 18.01
CA GLY A 51 22.17 -8.72 19.25
C GLY A 51 23.63 -8.33 19.05
N ASP A 52 24.24 -8.77 17.95
CA ASP A 52 25.65 -8.53 17.63
C ASP A 52 25.88 -7.28 16.76
N LEU A 53 24.89 -6.43 16.49
CA LEU A 53 25.05 -5.28 15.59
C LEU A 53 26.10 -4.28 16.10
N ASP A 54 26.81 -3.64 15.16
CA ASP A 54 27.80 -2.60 15.45
C ASP A 54 27.15 -1.22 15.33
N LEU A 55 26.67 -0.68 16.45
CA LEU A 55 25.87 0.55 16.51
C LEU A 55 26.65 1.78 17.00
N GLY A 56 27.97 1.63 17.25
CA GLY A 56 28.78 2.69 17.86
C GLY A 56 28.24 3.11 19.23
N ASP A 57 28.00 4.42 19.40
CA ASP A 57 27.51 5.00 20.65
C ASP A 57 25.97 5.01 20.78
N GLN A 58 25.23 4.51 19.78
CA GLN A 58 23.77 4.44 19.84
C GLN A 58 23.28 3.35 20.79
N ALA A 59 22.11 3.59 21.39
CA ALA A 59 21.45 2.59 22.20
C ALA A 59 21.05 1.37 21.36
N ALA A 60 21.24 0.18 21.91
CA ALA A 60 20.81 -1.05 21.25
C ALA A 60 19.27 -1.10 21.16
N PRO A 61 18.70 -1.44 19.99
CA PRO A 61 17.26 -1.63 19.84
C PRO A 61 16.79 -2.84 20.64
N THR A 62 15.50 -2.85 20.98
CA THR A 62 14.85 -4.05 21.49
C THR A 62 14.64 -5.04 20.35
N VAL A 63 15.26 -6.22 20.46
CA VAL A 63 15.06 -7.31 19.50
C VAL A 63 13.77 -8.06 19.85
N VAL A 64 12.86 -8.16 18.89
CA VAL A 64 11.57 -8.86 19.06
C VAL A 64 11.49 -9.98 18.05
N GLU A 65 11.45 -11.22 18.54
CA GLU A 65 11.18 -12.39 17.73
C GLU A 65 9.68 -12.46 17.40
N ILE A 66 9.34 -12.31 16.12
CA ILE A 66 7.96 -12.37 15.63
C ILE A 66 7.61 -13.71 14.98
N GLY A 67 8.61 -14.57 14.73
CA GLY A 67 8.43 -15.86 14.07
C GLY A 67 7.95 -15.74 12.61
N PRO A 68 7.72 -16.88 11.94
CA PRO A 68 7.22 -16.93 10.56
C PRO A 68 5.68 -16.82 10.48
N THR A 69 4.98 -17.02 11.59
CA THR A 69 3.52 -17.02 11.67
C THR A 69 3.04 -15.80 12.44
N ALA A 70 2.14 -15.03 11.83
CA ALA A 70 1.52 -13.90 12.50
C ALA A 70 0.69 -14.39 13.72
N PRO A 71 0.73 -13.67 14.85
CA PRO A 71 -0.12 -13.99 15.99
C PRO A 71 -1.60 -13.76 15.63
N GLU A 72 -2.47 -14.64 16.11
CA GLU A 72 -3.91 -14.38 16.10
C GLU A 72 -4.21 -13.30 17.14
N ALA A 73 -4.91 -12.25 16.70
CA ALA A 73 -5.33 -11.15 17.56
C ALA A 73 -6.70 -10.66 17.12
N ASP A 74 -7.55 -10.34 18.10
CA ASP A 74 -8.84 -9.71 17.83
C ASP A 74 -8.64 -8.31 17.24
N PRO A 75 -9.52 -7.86 16.33
CA PRO A 75 -9.43 -6.52 15.78
C PRO A 75 -9.62 -5.48 16.88
N ASP A 76 -8.58 -4.69 17.14
CA ASP A 76 -8.64 -3.58 18.08
C ASP A 76 -9.10 -2.29 17.38
N PRO A 77 -10.29 -1.73 17.71
CA PRO A 77 -10.77 -0.48 17.14
C PRO A 77 -9.96 0.75 17.59
N ALA A 78 -9.16 0.65 18.66
CA ALA A 78 -8.25 1.70 19.10
C ALA A 78 -7.02 1.83 18.18
N LEU A 79 -6.59 0.74 17.53
CA LEU A 79 -5.56 0.75 16.50
C LEU A 79 -6.12 1.33 15.20
N ARG A 80 -6.40 2.64 15.17
CA ARG A 80 -6.93 3.34 13.99
C ARG A 80 -5.89 3.43 12.87
N ALA A 81 -6.38 3.63 11.64
CA ALA A 81 -5.50 3.94 10.51
C ALA A 81 -4.70 5.24 10.79
N PRO A 82 -3.45 5.33 10.28
CA PRO A 82 -2.62 6.52 10.43
C PRO A 82 -3.39 7.79 10.04
N GLN A 83 -3.26 8.84 10.84
CA GLN A 83 -4.05 10.07 10.66
C GLN A 83 -3.47 10.99 9.58
N ASN A 84 -2.18 10.84 9.23
CA ASN A 84 -1.51 11.68 8.26
C ASN A 84 -0.79 10.86 7.18
N ALA A 85 -1.34 10.88 5.97
CA ALA A 85 -0.76 10.19 4.80
C ALA A 85 0.52 10.86 4.27
N GLU A 86 0.82 12.09 4.69
CA GLU A 86 2.03 12.83 4.32
C GLU A 86 3.19 12.62 5.30
N GLU A 87 2.97 11.85 6.36
CA GLU A 87 4.04 11.50 7.29
C GLU A 87 4.98 10.46 6.66
N VAL A 88 6.28 10.66 6.81
CA VAL A 88 7.29 9.67 6.40
C VAL A 88 7.21 8.48 7.35
N THR A 89 6.79 7.35 6.82
CA THR A 89 6.54 6.12 7.61
C THR A 89 7.16 4.88 6.98
N TRP A 90 7.87 5.06 5.87
CA TRP A 90 8.59 4.00 5.18
C TRP A 90 9.98 4.49 4.79
N VAL A 91 10.99 3.66 5.04
CA VAL A 91 12.38 3.85 4.64
C VAL A 91 12.83 2.61 3.86
N TYR A 92 13.16 2.80 2.59
CA TYR A 92 13.68 1.73 1.74
C TYR A 92 15.15 1.97 1.46
N PHE A 93 15.99 0.99 1.79
CA PHE A 93 17.43 1.05 1.54
C PHE A 93 17.76 0.51 0.16
N ASN A 94 18.54 1.27 -0.61
CA ASN A 94 19.17 0.74 -1.81
C ASN A 94 20.51 0.08 -1.45
N SER A 95 20.86 -0.97 -2.18
CA SER A 95 22.20 -1.56 -2.17
C SER A 95 23.16 -0.56 -2.82
N GLY A 96 23.58 0.46 -2.07
CA GLY A 96 24.46 1.50 -2.60
C GLY A 96 25.77 0.88 -3.09
N CYS A 97 26.01 0.86 -4.41
CA CYS A 97 27.28 0.39 -4.98
C CYS A 97 28.49 1.28 -4.61
N THR A 98 28.28 2.43 -3.94
CA THR A 98 29.28 3.48 -3.76
C THR A 98 29.40 4.02 -2.32
N GLY A 99 28.76 3.41 -1.32
CA GLY A 99 28.86 3.88 0.07
C GLY A 99 27.87 3.22 1.03
N PHE A 100 27.70 3.83 2.21
CA PHE A 100 26.68 3.42 3.19
C PHE A 100 25.27 3.44 2.57
N PRO A 101 24.42 2.44 2.84
CA PRO A 101 23.03 2.40 2.37
C PRO A 101 22.30 3.73 2.58
N LYS A 102 21.65 4.22 1.52
CA LYS A 102 20.83 5.44 1.60
C LYS A 102 19.37 5.03 1.78
N GLY A 103 18.75 5.50 2.86
CA GLY A 103 17.33 5.28 3.14
C GLY A 103 16.46 6.27 2.37
N ALA A 104 15.81 5.81 1.30
CA ALA A 104 14.77 6.57 0.62
C ALA A 104 13.53 6.66 1.51
N ARG A 105 13.07 7.87 1.78
CA ARG A 105 11.93 8.15 2.66
C ARG A 105 10.65 8.27 1.85
N HIS A 106 9.61 7.53 2.23
CA HIS A 106 8.31 7.55 1.57
C HIS A 106 7.18 7.81 2.58
N THR A 107 6.16 8.52 2.09
CA THR A 107 4.86 8.71 2.76
C THR A 107 3.84 7.75 2.13
N ASP A 108 2.61 7.68 2.65
CA ASP A 108 1.60 6.79 2.09
C ASP A 108 1.09 7.29 0.72
N VAL A 109 1.06 8.61 0.50
CA VAL A 109 0.53 9.24 -0.72
C VAL A 109 1.17 8.71 -2.02
N PRO A 110 2.51 8.75 -2.20
CA PRO A 110 3.13 8.26 -3.44
C PRO A 110 2.94 6.74 -3.60
N LEU A 111 3.02 5.95 -2.52
CA LEU A 111 2.85 4.49 -2.60
C LEU A 111 1.43 4.10 -3.02
N LEU A 112 0.41 4.77 -2.48
CA LEU A 112 -0.99 4.59 -2.88
C LEU A 112 -1.30 5.17 -4.27
N THR A 113 -0.54 6.17 -4.73
CA THR A 113 -0.68 6.69 -6.09
C THR A 113 -0.18 5.67 -7.11
N THR A 114 0.94 5.01 -6.82
CA THR A 114 1.46 3.93 -7.66
C THR A 114 0.47 2.75 -7.73
N ASP A 115 -0.13 2.37 -6.60
CA ASP A 115 -1.22 1.38 -6.52
C ASP A 115 -2.33 1.69 -7.52
N ARG A 116 -2.91 2.91 -7.48
CA ARG A 116 -3.97 3.31 -8.41
C ARG A 116 -3.57 3.21 -9.88
N ALA A 117 -2.32 3.52 -10.19
CA ALA A 117 -1.81 3.41 -11.55
C ALA A 117 -1.68 1.95 -12.00
N PHE A 118 -1.16 1.06 -11.14
CA PHE A 118 -1.06 -0.37 -11.44
C PHE A 118 -2.44 -1.03 -11.53
N ALA A 119 -3.33 -0.72 -10.59
CA ALA A 119 -4.71 -1.18 -10.59
C ALA A 119 -5.44 -0.76 -11.86
N GLY A 120 -5.39 0.52 -12.21
CA GLY A 120 -6.07 1.06 -13.39
C GLY A 120 -5.52 0.54 -14.72
N ASN A 121 -4.19 0.48 -14.87
CA ASN A 121 -3.57 0.01 -16.11
C ASN A 121 -3.66 -1.52 -16.26
N GLY A 122 -3.50 -2.25 -15.17
CA GLY A 122 -3.55 -3.70 -15.12
C GLY A 122 -4.97 -4.25 -14.98
N ARG A 123 -5.96 -3.39 -14.76
CA ARG A 123 -7.37 -3.76 -14.47
C ARG A 123 -7.48 -4.73 -13.30
N VAL A 124 -6.57 -4.60 -12.33
CA VAL A 124 -6.52 -5.45 -11.14
C VAL A 124 -7.70 -5.10 -10.22
N GLY A 125 -8.38 -6.12 -9.72
CA GLY A 125 -9.56 -6.00 -8.88
C GLY A 125 -10.88 -5.97 -9.65
N GLU A 126 -10.85 -5.99 -10.99
CA GLU A 126 -12.07 -6.19 -11.79
C GLU A 126 -12.61 -7.63 -11.65
N ASN A 127 -11.75 -8.61 -11.35
CA ASN A 127 -12.18 -9.96 -10.99
C ASN A 127 -11.86 -10.22 -9.50
N GLY A 128 -12.79 -10.87 -8.80
CA GLY A 128 -12.65 -11.15 -7.36
C GLY A 128 -11.49 -12.08 -7.00
N ASP A 129 -10.97 -12.80 -7.99
CA ASP A 129 -9.91 -13.81 -7.94
C ASP A 129 -8.59 -13.36 -8.57
N ASP A 130 -8.42 -12.07 -8.88
CA ASP A 130 -7.16 -11.54 -9.40
C ASP A 130 -6.00 -11.82 -8.43
N VAL A 131 -4.88 -12.30 -8.99
CA VAL A 131 -3.64 -12.59 -8.25
C VAL A 131 -2.57 -11.59 -8.65
N VAL A 132 -2.08 -10.83 -7.67
CA VAL A 132 -0.93 -9.93 -7.86
C VAL A 132 0.33 -10.61 -7.36
N ALA A 133 1.25 -10.91 -8.28
CA ALA A 133 2.56 -11.47 -7.95
C ALA A 133 3.61 -10.36 -7.89
N THR A 134 4.58 -10.51 -6.98
CA THR A 134 5.78 -9.66 -6.94
C THR A 134 7.02 -10.52 -7.05
N ALA A 135 7.97 -10.10 -7.89
CA ALA A 135 9.28 -10.72 -7.99
C ALA A 135 10.30 -10.12 -7.00
N PHE A 136 9.89 -9.09 -6.25
CA PHE A 136 10.77 -8.37 -5.34
C PHE A 136 10.54 -8.80 -3.89
N PRO A 137 11.59 -8.87 -3.05
CA PRO A 137 11.42 -9.07 -1.61
C PRO A 137 10.70 -7.88 -0.98
N VAL A 138 10.03 -8.08 0.16
CA VAL A 138 9.24 -7.03 0.85
C VAL A 138 10.04 -5.77 1.22
N ALA A 139 11.37 -5.89 1.29
CA ALA A 139 12.31 -4.79 1.51
C ALA A 139 12.66 -3.98 0.25
N HIS A 140 12.04 -4.29 -0.88
CA HIS A 140 12.09 -3.48 -2.09
C HIS A 140 10.81 -2.65 -2.21
N VAL A 141 10.92 -1.37 -2.60
CA VAL A 141 9.75 -0.48 -2.72
C VAL A 141 8.68 -1.04 -3.68
N GLY A 142 9.09 -1.65 -4.80
CA GLY A 142 8.16 -2.31 -5.72
C GLY A 142 7.32 -3.40 -5.05
N ALA A 143 7.84 -4.12 -4.05
CA ALA A 143 7.06 -5.16 -3.38
C ALA A 143 5.90 -4.58 -2.56
N ILE A 144 6.10 -3.45 -1.87
CA ILE A 144 4.99 -2.81 -1.14
C ILE A 144 3.97 -2.21 -2.11
N GLU A 145 4.40 -1.68 -3.25
CA GLU A 145 3.48 -1.16 -4.29
C GLU A 145 2.59 -2.27 -4.86
N PHE A 146 3.15 -3.44 -5.17
CA PHE A 146 2.36 -4.61 -5.60
C PHE A 146 1.46 -5.14 -4.48
N LEU A 147 1.92 -5.14 -3.23
CA LEU A 147 1.10 -5.58 -2.09
C LEU A 147 -0.07 -4.61 -1.84
N LEU A 148 0.16 -3.31 -1.94
CA LEU A 148 -0.90 -2.30 -1.90
C LEU A 148 -1.89 -2.51 -3.04
N THR A 149 -1.40 -2.75 -4.26
CA THR A 149 -2.23 -3.15 -5.42
C THR A 149 -3.12 -4.34 -5.07
N ALA A 150 -2.57 -5.42 -4.54
CA ALA A 150 -3.34 -6.61 -4.16
C ALA A 150 -4.43 -6.34 -3.10
N VAL A 151 -4.16 -5.45 -2.14
CA VAL A 151 -5.05 -5.21 -0.98
C VAL A 151 -6.07 -4.09 -1.26
N CYS A 152 -5.66 -3.05 -1.98
CA CYS A 152 -6.41 -1.81 -2.20
C CYS A 152 -7.18 -1.80 -3.53
N SER A 153 -6.80 -2.63 -4.51
CA SER A 153 -7.45 -2.64 -5.83
C SER A 153 -8.80 -3.36 -5.87
N ARG A 154 -9.17 -4.09 -4.81
CA ARG A 154 -10.55 -4.59 -4.71
C ARG A 154 -11.49 -3.39 -4.70
N PRO A 155 -12.64 -3.45 -5.38
CA PRO A 155 -13.59 -2.38 -5.32
C PRO A 155 -14.09 -2.28 -3.86
N ILE A 156 -13.48 -1.39 -3.07
CA ILE A 156 -14.26 -0.51 -2.21
C ILE A 156 -15.29 0.03 -3.17
N GLY A 157 -16.56 -0.36 -3.03
CA GLY A 157 -17.63 -0.02 -3.95
C GLY A 157 -17.73 1.49 -4.14
N THR A 158 -16.89 2.04 -5.01
CA THR A 158 -17.05 3.33 -5.64
C THR A 158 -17.86 3.00 -6.87
N GLU A 159 -19.18 2.84 -6.68
CA GLU A 159 -20.06 3.20 -7.77
C GLU A 159 -19.65 4.63 -8.19
N PRO A 160 -19.27 4.86 -9.46
CA PRO A 160 -19.03 6.21 -9.92
C PRO A 160 -20.39 6.89 -10.08
N ALA A 161 -21.07 7.21 -8.98
CA ALA A 161 -22.25 8.06 -9.00
C ALA A 161 -21.82 9.53 -9.00
N PHE A 162 -21.24 9.97 -10.11
CA PHE A 162 -21.20 11.39 -10.48
C PHE A 162 -21.74 11.54 -11.90
N VAL A 163 -23.07 11.51 -12.02
CA VAL A 163 -23.78 12.15 -13.14
C VAL A 163 -24.12 13.56 -12.67
N GLN A 164 -23.32 14.55 -13.06
CA GLN A 164 -23.70 15.95 -12.92
C GLN A 164 -24.75 16.29 -13.98
N GLY A 165 -26.01 16.02 -13.65
CA GLY A 165 -27.15 16.41 -14.50
C GLY A 165 -27.25 17.93 -14.60
N ARG A 166 -27.05 18.49 -15.80
CA ARG A 166 -27.51 19.86 -16.10
C ARG A 166 -29.03 19.87 -15.94
N ARG A 167 -29.55 20.66 -15.00
CA ARG A 167 -30.98 20.99 -14.91
C ARG A 167 -31.42 21.56 -16.27
N ARG A 168 -32.23 20.80 -17.03
CA ARG A 168 -33.07 21.39 -18.06
C ARG A 168 -34.21 22.12 -17.35
N PRO A 169 -34.50 23.39 -17.66
CA PRO A 169 -35.71 24.02 -17.18
C PRO A 169 -36.92 23.25 -17.75
N VAL A 170 -37.83 22.85 -16.88
CA VAL A 170 -39.13 22.29 -17.26
C VAL A 170 -39.93 23.41 -17.91
N SER A 171 -40.16 23.33 -19.22
CA SER A 171 -41.20 24.11 -19.88
C SER A 171 -42.54 23.41 -19.68
N THR A 172 -43.31 23.88 -18.71
CA THR A 172 -44.75 23.63 -18.65
C THR A 172 -45.42 24.32 -19.84
N GLY A 173 -46.07 23.56 -20.73
CA GLY A 173 -46.81 24.17 -21.84
C GLY A 173 -47.49 23.18 -22.78
N ALA A 174 -48.70 22.76 -22.39
CA ALA A 174 -49.84 22.33 -23.19
C ALA A 174 -49.67 21.23 -24.27
N VAL A 175 -50.36 20.11 -24.04
CA VAL A 175 -50.78 19.13 -25.05
C VAL A 175 -52.01 19.71 -25.80
N PRO A 176 -52.02 19.80 -27.14
CA PRO A 176 -53.24 19.89 -27.91
C PRO A 176 -53.60 18.51 -28.52
N PRO A 177 -54.90 18.23 -28.74
CA PRO A 177 -55.41 16.89 -29.00
C PRO A 177 -55.28 16.46 -30.46
N ASP A 178 -55.17 15.14 -30.63
CA ASP A 178 -55.30 14.40 -31.89
C ASP A 178 -56.78 14.34 -32.33
N PRO A 179 -57.07 14.63 -33.61
CA PRO A 179 -58.17 13.96 -34.27
C PRO A 179 -57.74 13.34 -35.60
N GLN A 180 -57.76 12.00 -35.59
CA GLN A 180 -58.07 11.09 -36.67
C GLN A 180 -58.56 11.66 -38.02
N ARG A 181 -58.00 11.06 -39.07
CA ARG A 181 -58.61 10.60 -40.35
C ARG A 181 -59.07 11.65 -41.37
N HIS A 182 -58.52 11.55 -42.58
CA HIS A 182 -59.19 11.21 -43.86
C HIS A 182 -58.12 11.30 -45.00
N GLY A 183 -57.82 10.21 -45.73
CA GLY A 183 -58.30 9.97 -47.11
C GLY A 183 -57.27 10.46 -48.16
N CYS A 184 -56.47 9.59 -48.79
CA CYS A 184 -56.70 8.95 -50.10
C CYS A 184 -56.54 9.89 -51.33
N ASP A 185 -55.54 9.55 -52.17
CA ASP A 185 -55.39 9.71 -53.63
C ASP A 185 -55.85 10.98 -54.37
N SER A 186 -54.93 11.59 -55.15
CA SER A 186 -54.84 11.45 -56.63
C SER A 186 -54.20 12.66 -57.35
N ARG A 187 -53.34 12.32 -58.32
CA ARG A 187 -52.97 12.98 -59.60
C ARG A 187 -53.33 14.45 -59.83
N SER A 188 -52.31 15.23 -60.21
CA SER A 188 -52.15 15.86 -61.55
C SER A 188 -50.77 16.47 -61.68
#